data_AF-A0A936UJ83-F1
#
_entry.id   AF-A0A936UJ83-F1
#
_cell.length_a   1.000
_cell.length_b   1.000
_cell.length_c   1.000
_cell.angle_alpha   90.00
_cell.angle_beta   90.00
_cell.angle_gamma   90.00
#
_symmetry.space_group_name_H-M   'P 1'
#
loop_
_entity.id
_entity.type
_entity.pdbx_description
1 polymer ?
#
loop_
_entity_poly.entity_id
_entity_poly.type
_entity_poly.pdbx_seq_one_letter_code
_entity_poly.pdbx_strand_id
1 'polypeptide(L)'
;MKTNIAVILSVCIFSFVLINYSSAQNYSFIENEYSASTGFSSQNLLSDSSSKIKKISSDDFPGKKSPVLAGILSLFLPGTGQIYNGQWIKAGIQWIMLAGSLYLAIYDINFDEEYSTMPATTLTGLITGGAVWLWSVIDAYISSVNINKERKSKFKSERISFNNGKIIFTLNPGMDLSSFKVNLRVGF
;
A
#
# COMPACT_ATOMS: atom_id res chain seq x y z
N MET A 1 2.09 6.14 43.66
CA MET A 1 1.82 6.10 42.20
C MET A 1 1.83 4.66 41.75
N LYS A 2 0.68 4.07 41.40
CA LYS A 2 0.64 2.75 40.76
C LYS A 2 0.89 2.96 39.28
N THR A 3 2.10 2.67 38.81
CA THR A 3 2.43 2.72 37.38
C THR A 3 1.55 1.69 36.68
N ASN A 4 0.77 2.13 35.69
CA ASN A 4 -0.25 1.30 35.06
C ASN A 4 0.45 0.30 34.14
N ILE A 5 0.73 -0.91 34.64
CA ILE A 5 1.45 -1.99 33.96
C ILE A 5 0.89 -2.26 32.55
N ALA A 6 -0.42 -2.05 32.37
CA ALA A 6 -1.09 -2.15 31.07
C ALA A 6 -0.55 -1.15 30.03
N VAL A 7 -0.21 0.09 30.43
CA VAL A 7 0.35 1.11 29.54
C VAL A 7 1.76 0.73 29.10
N ILE A 8 2.57 0.21 30.02
CA ILE A 8 3.94 -0.23 29.70
C ILE A 8 3.90 -1.43 28.75
N LEU A 9 3.03 -2.42 29.00
CA LEU A 9 2.82 -3.56 28.11
C LEU A 9 2.35 -3.14 26.72
N SER A 10 1.40 -2.20 26.63
CA SER A 10 0.92 -1.64 25.36
C SER A 10 2.07 -1.00 24.55
N VAL A 11 2.91 -0.19 25.20
CA VAL A 11 4.06 0.44 24.55
C VAL A 11 5.08 -0.61 24.10
N CYS A 12 5.39 -1.60 24.95
CA CYS A 12 6.34 -2.67 24.60
C CYS A 12 5.85 -3.53 23.42
N ILE A 13 4.56 -3.91 23.40
CA ILE A 13 3.98 -4.67 22.29
C ILE A 13 4.01 -3.85 21.01
N PHE A 14 3.67 -2.56 21.08
CA PHE A 14 3.71 -1.66 19.92
C PHE A 14 5.13 -1.48 19.37
N SER A 15 6.13 -1.28 20.23
CA SER A 15 7.54 -1.21 19.83
C SER A 15 8.04 -2.52 19.22
N PHE A 16 7.64 -3.67 19.77
CA PHE A 16 7.99 -4.97 19.21
C PHE A 16 7.39 -5.18 17.81
N VAL A 17 6.14 -4.79 17.59
CA VAL A 17 5.49 -4.85 16.27
C VAL A 17 6.20 -3.95 15.26
N LEU A 18 6.59 -2.72 15.65
CA LEU A 18 7.33 -1.80 14.79
C LEU A 18 8.70 -2.34 14.37
N ILE A 19 9.45 -2.95 15.31
CA ILE A 19 10.77 -3.54 15.04
C ILE A 19 10.65 -4.68 14.02
N ASN A 20 9.69 -5.60 14.22
CA ASN A 20 9.49 -6.74 13.32
C ASN A 20 8.97 -6.32 11.94
N TYR A 21 8.20 -5.23 11.86
CA TYR A 21 7.67 -4.72 10.58
C TYR A 21 8.78 -4.09 9.71
N SER A 22 9.76 -3.42 10.32
CA SER A 22 10.92 -2.87 9.60
C SER A 22 11.74 -3.96 8.91
N SER A 23 11.89 -5.12 9.57
CA SER A 23 12.59 -6.27 9.01
C SER A 23 11.91 -6.84 7.75
N ALA A 24 10.58 -6.80 7.67
CA ALA A 24 9.82 -7.35 6.54
C ALA A 24 9.92 -6.52 5.24
N GLN A 25 10.09 -5.19 5.36
CA GLN A 25 10.20 -4.30 4.19
C GLN A 25 11.48 -4.54 3.39
N ASN A 26 12.57 -4.92 4.07
CA ASN A 26 13.85 -5.23 3.44
C ASN A 26 13.81 -6.51 2.58
N TYR A 27 12.88 -7.44 2.84
CA TYR A 27 12.79 -8.68 2.05
C TYR A 27 12.07 -8.47 0.71
N SER A 28 11.07 -7.59 0.64
CA SER A 28 10.28 -7.38 -0.59
C SER A 28 11.02 -6.60 -1.69
N PHE A 29 12.08 -5.88 -1.33
CA PHE A 29 12.97 -5.21 -2.28
C PHE A 29 13.91 -6.19 -2.99
N ILE A 30 14.29 -7.29 -2.31
CA ILE A 30 15.28 -8.26 -2.81
C ILE A 30 14.66 -9.29 -3.76
N GLU A 31 13.38 -9.65 -3.60
CA GLU A 31 12.72 -10.66 -4.47
C GLU A 31 12.44 -10.19 -5.91
N ASN A 32 12.37 -8.87 -6.16
CA ASN A 32 12.14 -8.35 -7.51
C ASN A 32 13.40 -8.39 -8.41
N GLU A 33 14.58 -8.59 -7.83
CA GLU A 33 15.84 -8.58 -8.59
C GLU A 33 16.29 -9.98 -9.03
N TYR A 34 15.79 -11.05 -8.40
CA TYR A 34 16.28 -12.43 -8.65
C TYR A 34 15.50 -13.25 -9.69
N SER A 35 14.34 -12.81 -10.16
CA SER A 35 13.50 -13.63 -11.07
C SER A 35 13.75 -13.42 -12.58
N ALA A 36 14.78 -12.68 -12.97
CA ALA A 36 15.04 -12.33 -14.37
C ALA A 36 16.27 -13.02 -14.98
N SER A 37 16.55 -14.29 -14.67
CA SER A 37 17.44 -15.10 -15.53
C SER A 37 17.19 -16.60 -15.45
N THR A 38 16.22 -17.09 -16.21
CA THR A 38 16.25 -18.51 -16.63
C THR A 38 15.90 -18.58 -18.11
N GLY A 39 16.89 -18.96 -18.91
CA GLY A 39 16.79 -19.11 -20.36
C GLY A 39 15.70 -20.10 -20.74
N PHE A 40 14.72 -19.61 -21.51
CA PHE A 40 13.62 -20.41 -22.01
C PHE A 40 13.79 -20.65 -23.52
N SER A 41 13.87 -21.93 -23.90
CA SER A 41 14.15 -22.40 -25.26
C SER A 41 12.90 -22.28 -26.15
N SER A 42 12.96 -21.42 -27.15
CA SER A 42 11.82 -20.82 -27.86
C SER A 42 11.13 -21.67 -28.93
N GLN A 43 11.48 -22.94 -29.14
CA GLN A 43 11.11 -23.59 -30.42
C GLN A 43 9.86 -24.47 -30.39
N ASN A 44 9.33 -24.85 -29.22
CA ASN A 44 8.16 -25.75 -29.13
C ASN A 44 6.86 -25.07 -28.63
N LEU A 45 6.83 -23.76 -28.36
CA LEU A 45 5.71 -23.08 -27.70
C LEU A 45 4.79 -22.25 -28.62
N LEU A 46 5.06 -22.24 -29.92
CA LEU A 46 4.30 -21.45 -30.90
C LEU A 46 2.98 -22.10 -31.35
N SER A 47 2.82 -23.42 -31.16
CA SER A 47 1.64 -24.16 -31.65
C SER A 47 0.45 -24.15 -30.67
N ASP A 48 0.70 -24.01 -29.36
CA ASP A 48 -0.34 -24.14 -28.32
C ASP A 48 -0.66 -22.79 -27.62
N SER A 49 0.12 -21.74 -27.91
CA SER A 49 -0.05 -20.42 -27.28
C SER A 49 -1.16 -19.57 -27.89
N SER A 50 -1.60 -19.81 -29.14
CA SER A 50 -2.52 -18.92 -29.84
C SER A 50 -3.94 -18.84 -29.22
N SER A 51 -4.43 -19.94 -28.63
CA SER A 51 -5.74 -19.99 -27.95
C SER A 51 -5.68 -19.57 -26.47
N LYS A 52 -4.47 -19.48 -25.91
CA LYS A 52 -4.20 -19.21 -24.48
C LYS A 52 -3.33 -17.98 -24.26
N ILE A 53 -3.24 -17.08 -25.26
CA ILE A 53 -2.87 -15.69 -25.02
C ILE A 53 -4.01 -15.09 -24.20
N LYS A 54 -4.00 -15.39 -22.90
CA LYS A 54 -4.74 -14.72 -21.85
C LYS A 54 -4.51 -13.24 -22.11
N LYS A 55 -5.53 -12.60 -22.69
CA LYS A 55 -5.55 -11.18 -23.05
C LYS A 55 -4.89 -10.45 -21.90
N ILE A 56 -3.62 -10.05 -22.07
CA ILE A 56 -2.87 -9.33 -21.05
C ILE A 56 -3.70 -8.08 -20.89
N SER A 57 -4.49 -8.04 -19.82
CA SER A 57 -5.51 -7.02 -19.71
C SER A 57 -4.74 -5.71 -19.66
N SER A 58 -5.23 -4.70 -20.38
CA SER A 58 -4.67 -3.34 -20.33
C SER A 58 -4.67 -2.73 -18.91
N ASP A 59 -5.13 -3.50 -17.91
CA ASP A 59 -5.21 -3.15 -16.51
C ASP A 59 -4.08 -3.75 -15.67
N ASP A 60 -3.19 -4.56 -16.26
CA ASP A 60 -1.99 -5.07 -15.59
C ASP A 60 -0.78 -4.22 -16.00
N PHE A 61 -0.32 -3.41 -15.05
CA PHE A 61 0.90 -2.60 -15.18
C PHE A 61 1.77 -2.85 -13.94
N PRO A 62 3.11 -2.80 -14.09
CA PRO A 62 4.03 -3.08 -12.99
C PRO A 62 3.75 -2.15 -11.80
N GLY A 63 3.75 -2.72 -10.59
CA GLY A 63 3.53 -1.97 -9.35
C GLY A 63 2.08 -1.56 -9.09
N LYS A 64 1.08 -2.16 -9.76
CA LYS A 64 -0.33 -1.98 -9.39
C LYS A 64 -0.58 -2.42 -7.94
N LYS A 65 -1.23 -1.56 -7.16
CA LYS A 65 -1.61 -1.82 -5.76
C LYS A 65 -2.98 -2.50 -5.71
N SER A 66 -3.23 -3.37 -4.74
CA SER A 66 -4.55 -3.99 -4.54
C SER A 66 -5.39 -3.14 -3.56
N PRO A 67 -6.52 -2.54 -3.99
CA PRO A 67 -7.34 -1.73 -3.10
C PRO A 67 -8.00 -2.49 -1.98
N VAL A 68 -8.45 -3.71 -2.28
CA VAL A 68 -9.04 -4.61 -1.29
C VAL A 68 -8.01 -4.95 -0.22
N LEU A 69 -6.77 -5.27 -0.63
CA LEU A 69 -5.70 -5.55 0.33
C LEU A 69 -5.38 -4.34 1.19
N ALA A 70 -5.28 -3.13 0.60
CA ALA A 70 -5.04 -1.90 1.34
C ALA A 70 -6.14 -1.65 2.40
N GLY A 71 -7.41 -1.86 2.03
CA GLY A 71 -8.54 -1.73 2.94
C GLY A 71 -8.50 -2.77 4.06
N ILE A 72 -8.24 -4.05 3.75
CA ILE A 72 -8.14 -5.14 4.75
C ILE A 72 -6.99 -4.87 5.72
N LEU A 73 -5.84 -4.40 5.25
CA LEU A 73 -4.73 -4.03 6.12
C LEU A 73 -5.18 -2.94 7.11
N SER A 74 -5.75 -1.84 6.62
CA SER A 74 -6.28 -0.77 7.48
C SER A 74 -7.41 -1.23 8.42
N LEU A 75 -8.15 -2.28 8.06
CA LEU A 75 -9.17 -2.88 8.91
C LEU A 75 -8.54 -3.54 10.15
N PHE A 76 -7.47 -4.33 9.95
CA PHE A 76 -6.78 -4.95 11.09
C PHE A 76 -6.05 -3.91 11.95
N LEU A 77 -5.40 -2.94 11.31
CA LEU A 77 -4.70 -1.88 12.01
C LEU A 77 -4.77 -0.59 11.18
N PRO A 78 -5.48 0.45 11.67
CA PRO A 78 -5.54 1.74 10.99
C PRO A 78 -4.16 2.25 10.59
N GLY A 79 -4.05 2.83 9.40
CA GLY A 79 -2.81 3.36 8.85
C GLY A 79 -1.96 2.35 8.08
N THR A 80 -2.10 1.04 8.30
CA THR A 80 -1.27 0.05 7.58
C THR A 80 -1.60 -0.05 6.09
N GLY A 81 -2.85 0.16 5.69
CA GLY A 81 -3.21 0.31 4.27
C GLY A 81 -2.53 1.51 3.61
N GLN A 82 -2.31 2.59 4.37
CA GLN A 82 -1.56 3.75 3.86
C GLN A 82 -0.05 3.47 3.76
N ILE A 83 0.50 2.69 4.68
CA ILE A 83 1.89 2.21 4.57
C ILE A 83 2.05 1.35 3.31
N TYR A 84 1.11 0.43 3.05
CA TYR A 84 1.10 -0.37 1.82
C TYR A 84 1.06 0.49 0.55
N ASN A 85 0.33 1.60 0.59
CA ASN A 85 0.25 2.59 -0.48
C ASN A 85 1.50 3.49 -0.60
N GLY A 86 2.43 3.45 0.36
CA GLY A 86 3.61 4.32 0.44
C GLY A 86 3.32 5.72 0.98
N GLN A 87 2.17 5.92 1.64
CA GLN A 87 1.73 7.21 2.19
C GLN A 87 1.98 7.31 3.70
N TRP A 88 3.27 7.34 4.08
CA TRP A 88 3.72 7.33 5.48
C TRP A 88 3.18 8.47 6.34
N ILE A 89 3.10 9.68 5.79
CA ILE A 89 2.60 10.85 6.52
C ILE A 89 1.13 10.65 6.90
N LYS A 90 0.30 10.11 5.98
CA LYS A 90 -1.11 9.81 6.26
C LYS A 90 -1.25 8.74 7.34
N ALA A 91 -0.42 7.70 7.29
CA ALA A 91 -0.40 6.66 8.31
C ALA A 91 -0.09 7.24 9.69
N GLY A 92 0.93 8.11 9.80
CA GLY A 92 1.30 8.77 11.04
C GLY A 92 0.18 9.64 11.64
N ILE A 93 -0.51 10.42 10.80
CA ILE A 93 -1.67 11.22 11.25
C ILE A 93 -2.78 10.32 11.80
N GLN A 94 -3.11 9.22 11.11
CA GLN A 94 -4.14 8.29 11.56
C GLN A 94 -3.78 7.65 12.91
N TRP A 95 -2.51 7.33 13.14
CA TRP A 95 -2.04 6.81 14.43
C TRP A 95 -2.13 7.82 15.56
N ILE A 96 -1.76 9.09 15.31
CA ILE A 96 -1.90 10.16 16.30
C ILE A 96 -3.38 10.34 16.68
N MET A 97 -4.28 10.36 15.69
CA MET A 97 -5.72 10.48 15.94
C MET A 97 -6.27 9.28 16.72
N LEU A 98 -5.89 8.06 16.33
CA LEU A 98 -6.30 6.85 17.05
C LEU A 98 -5.80 6.84 18.50
N ALA A 99 -4.53 7.22 18.71
CA ALA A 99 -3.95 7.32 20.05
C ALA A 99 -4.65 8.39 20.90
N GLY A 100 -4.99 9.54 20.31
CA GLY A 100 -5.77 10.59 20.98
C GLY A 100 -7.17 10.12 21.37
N SER A 101 -7.87 9.42 20.48
CA SER A 101 -9.18 8.82 20.79
C SER A 101 -9.09 7.75 21.88
N LEU A 102 -8.07 6.89 21.84
CA LEU A 102 -7.85 5.89 22.87
C LEU A 102 -7.53 6.54 24.23
N TYR A 103 -6.71 7.59 24.24
CA TYR A 103 -6.41 8.38 25.43
C TYR A 103 -7.69 8.94 26.07
N LEU A 104 -8.58 9.55 25.27
CA LEU A 104 -9.88 10.02 25.75
C LEU A 104 -10.77 8.89 26.29
N ALA A 105 -10.75 7.73 25.63
CA ALA A 105 -11.52 6.57 26.06
C ALA A 105 -11.08 6.06 27.45
N ILE A 106 -9.78 6.15 27.77
CA ILE A 106 -9.21 5.64 29.03
C ILE A 106 -8.90 6.72 30.07
N TYR A 107 -9.22 7.98 29.80
CA TYR A 107 -8.89 9.07 30.71
C TYR A 107 -9.62 8.94 32.07
N ASP A 108 -10.84 8.40 32.01
CA ASP A 108 -11.85 8.46 33.08
C ASP A 108 -12.14 7.08 33.71
N ILE A 109 -11.41 6.02 33.35
CA ILE A 109 -11.67 4.66 33.86
C ILE A 109 -11.26 4.42 35.32
N ASN A 110 -10.79 5.46 36.04
CA ASN A 110 -10.44 5.37 37.47
C ASN A 110 -11.49 6.01 38.39
N PHE A 111 -12.69 6.34 37.89
CA PHE A 111 -13.70 7.00 38.71
C PHE A 111 -14.42 6.01 39.63
N ASP A 112 -14.55 6.43 40.89
CA ASP A 112 -15.17 5.69 41.99
C ASP A 112 -16.53 5.09 41.60
N GLU A 113 -16.86 3.94 42.19
CA GLU A 113 -18.00 3.05 41.87
C GLU A 113 -19.41 3.69 41.92
N GLU A 114 -19.53 4.99 42.18
CA GLU A 114 -20.82 5.67 42.44
C GLU A 114 -21.58 6.09 41.17
N TYR A 115 -20.95 6.06 39.98
CA TYR A 115 -21.63 6.44 38.73
C TYR A 115 -22.15 5.24 37.92
N SER A 116 -23.47 5.15 37.77
CA SER A 116 -24.15 4.12 36.96
C SER A 116 -24.06 4.37 35.44
N THR A 117 -23.43 5.47 35.00
CA THR A 117 -23.39 5.90 33.60
C THR A 117 -21.97 6.12 33.11
N MET A 118 -21.67 5.69 31.88
CA MET A 118 -20.39 5.90 31.22
C MET A 118 -20.07 7.41 31.09
N PRO A 119 -18.86 7.86 31.48
CA PRO A 119 -18.46 9.25 31.32
C PRO A 119 -18.54 9.70 29.86
N ALA A 120 -19.00 10.94 29.64
CA ALA A 120 -19.12 11.51 28.30
C ALA A 120 -17.77 11.56 27.55
N THR A 121 -16.67 11.71 28.29
CA THR A 121 -15.27 11.66 27.82
C THR A 121 -14.94 10.30 27.22
N THR A 122 -15.21 9.22 27.97
CA THR A 122 -15.02 7.83 27.52
C THR A 122 -15.86 7.55 26.28
N LEU A 123 -17.14 7.98 26.26
CA LEU A 123 -18.03 7.77 25.12
C LEU A 123 -17.52 8.52 23.87
N THR A 124 -17.06 9.76 24.05
CA THR A 124 -16.44 10.56 22.99
C THR A 124 -15.19 9.88 22.42
N GLY A 125 -14.33 9.34 23.28
CA GLY A 125 -13.14 8.59 22.87
C GLY A 125 -13.48 7.37 22.01
N LEU A 126 -14.48 6.58 22.41
CA LEU A 126 -14.91 5.41 21.63
C LEU A 126 -15.53 5.79 20.29
N ILE A 127 -16.41 6.79 20.25
CA ILE A 127 -17.06 7.25 19.01
C ILE A 127 -16.02 7.81 18.03
N THR A 128 -15.13 8.67 18.52
CA THR A 128 -14.07 9.26 17.68
C THR A 128 -13.09 8.20 17.20
N GLY A 129 -12.70 7.25 18.07
CA GLY A 129 -11.83 6.14 17.70
C GLY A 129 -12.44 5.24 16.62
N GLY A 130 -13.71 4.89 16.76
CA GLY A 130 -14.46 4.12 15.75
C GLY A 130 -14.56 4.86 14.41
N ALA A 131 -14.84 6.17 14.43
CA ALA A 131 -14.88 6.99 13.23
C ALA A 131 -13.52 7.08 12.53
N VAL A 132 -12.43 7.30 13.27
CA VAL A 132 -11.06 7.33 12.73
C VAL A 132 -10.68 5.98 12.13
N TRP A 133 -11.05 4.88 12.79
CA TRP A 133 -10.79 3.53 12.30
C TRP A 133 -11.49 3.27 10.96
N LEU A 134 -12.79 3.56 10.84
CA LEU A 134 -13.55 3.41 9.59
C LEU A 134 -13.00 4.31 8.48
N TRP A 135 -12.66 5.56 8.82
CA TRP A 135 -12.07 6.49 7.86
C TRP A 135 -10.75 5.98 7.30
N SER A 136 -9.90 5.38 8.14
CA SER A 136 -8.61 4.81 7.71
C SER A 136 -8.77 3.69 6.66
N VAL A 137 -9.81 2.84 6.81
CA VAL A 137 -10.13 1.77 5.84
C VAL A 137 -10.53 2.36 4.49
N ILE A 138 -11.46 3.32 4.50
CA ILE A 138 -11.98 3.95 3.29
C ILE A 138 -10.88 4.74 2.57
N ASP A 139 -10.10 5.54 3.29
CA ASP A 139 -9.01 6.35 2.73
C ASP A 139 -7.92 5.46 2.13
N ALA A 140 -7.57 4.33 2.75
CA ALA A 140 -6.59 3.39 2.19
C ALA A 140 -7.06 2.76 0.88
N TYR A 141 -8.32 2.36 0.81
CA TYR A 141 -8.94 1.85 -0.41
C TYR A 141 -8.92 2.90 -1.53
N ILE A 142 -9.46 4.10 -1.27
CA ILE A 142 -9.54 5.18 -2.28
C ILE A 142 -8.15 5.57 -2.75
N SER A 143 -7.20 5.68 -1.83
CA SER A 143 -5.84 6.11 -2.16
C SER A 143 -5.13 5.13 -3.10
N SER A 144 -5.29 3.82 -2.87
CA SER A 144 -4.74 2.80 -3.78
C SER A 144 -5.36 2.85 -5.18
N VAL A 145 -6.66 3.16 -5.29
CA VAL A 145 -7.37 3.33 -6.57
C VAL A 145 -6.81 4.54 -7.32
N ASN A 146 -6.59 5.65 -6.62
CA ASN A 146 -6.06 6.87 -7.22
C ASN A 146 -4.60 6.69 -7.67
N ILE A 147 -3.76 6.08 -6.84
CA ILE A 147 -2.37 5.72 -7.20
C ILE A 147 -2.35 4.84 -8.45
N ASN A 148 -3.25 3.86 -8.54
CA ASN A 148 -3.34 3.01 -9.73
C ASN A 148 -3.78 3.78 -10.98
N LYS A 149 -4.74 4.71 -10.86
CA LYS A 149 -5.16 5.57 -11.97
C LYS A 149 -4.02 6.45 -12.47
N GLU A 150 -3.27 7.07 -11.57
CA GLU A 150 -2.10 7.91 -11.90
C GLU A 150 -0.97 7.11 -12.55
N ARG A 151 -0.67 5.92 -12.04
CA ARG A 151 0.35 5.04 -12.65
C ARG A 151 -0.07 4.57 -14.03
N LYS A 152 -1.35 4.23 -14.21
CA LYS A 152 -1.90 3.84 -15.51
C LYS A 152 -1.82 4.97 -16.54
N SER A 153 -2.12 6.22 -16.15
CA SER A 153 -2.04 7.36 -17.07
C SER A 153 -0.60 7.66 -17.48
N LYS A 154 0.35 7.67 -16.53
CA LYS A 154 1.79 7.81 -16.80
C LYS A 154 2.30 6.73 -17.74
N PHE A 155 1.97 5.47 -17.45
CA PHE A 155 2.34 4.33 -18.29
C PHE A 155 1.73 4.39 -19.70
N LYS A 156 0.51 4.92 -19.85
CA LYS A 156 -0.13 5.12 -21.16
C LYS A 156 0.55 6.22 -21.97
N SER A 157 0.93 7.34 -21.34
CA SER A 157 1.63 8.44 -22.02
C SER A 157 3.05 8.09 -22.47
N GLU A 158 3.69 7.13 -21.80
CA GLU A 158 5.04 6.64 -22.14
C GLU A 158 5.04 5.68 -23.35
N ARG A 159 3.87 5.22 -23.82
CA ARG A 159 3.76 4.38 -25.01
C ARG A 159 3.77 5.24 -26.28
N ILE A 160 4.97 5.40 -26.84
CA ILE A 160 5.30 5.64 -28.27
C ILE A 160 4.35 6.60 -29.00
N SER A 161 4.82 7.83 -29.20
CA SER A 161 4.19 8.78 -30.13
C SER A 161 4.74 8.57 -31.55
N PHE A 162 3.84 8.39 -32.52
CA PHE A 162 4.16 8.43 -33.94
C PHE A 162 3.80 9.82 -34.47
N ASN A 163 4.80 10.61 -34.82
CA ASN A 163 4.60 11.94 -35.40
C ASN A 163 5.38 12.03 -36.72
N ASN A 164 4.68 12.28 -37.83
CA ASN A 164 5.27 12.47 -39.18
C ASN A 164 6.25 11.36 -39.61
N GLY A 165 5.89 10.10 -39.39
CA GLY A 165 6.76 8.97 -39.74
C GLY A 165 7.97 8.78 -38.82
N LYS A 166 8.14 9.63 -37.81
CA LYS A 166 9.17 9.51 -36.77
C LYS A 166 8.57 8.84 -35.53
N ILE A 167 9.20 7.75 -35.11
CA ILE A 167 8.92 7.10 -33.83
C ILE A 167 9.71 7.86 -32.77
N ILE A 168 9.03 8.57 -31.87
CA ILE A 168 9.67 9.28 -30.77
C ILE A 168 9.44 8.46 -29.51
N PHE A 169 10.52 7.87 -28.99
CA PHE A 169 10.55 7.27 -27.68
C PHE A 169 10.88 8.36 -26.66
N THR A 170 9.89 8.80 -25.91
CA THR A 170 10.12 9.70 -24.78
C THR A 170 10.46 8.83 -23.57
N LEU A 171 11.76 8.67 -23.31
CA LEU A 171 12.24 7.93 -22.14
C LEU A 171 12.14 8.83 -20.90
N ASN A 172 11.48 8.33 -19.86
CA ASN A 172 11.43 8.98 -18.55
C ASN A 172 12.83 8.92 -17.90
N PRO A 173 13.37 10.01 -17.32
CA PRO A 173 14.72 10.06 -16.75
C PRO A 173 15.00 9.06 -15.60
N GLY A 174 14.01 8.31 -15.13
CA GLY A 174 14.18 7.22 -14.15
C GLY A 174 14.17 5.81 -14.73
N MET A 175 14.03 5.64 -16.05
CA MET A 175 14.13 4.32 -16.67
C MET A 175 15.59 3.87 -16.78
N ASP A 176 15.88 2.67 -16.27
CA ASP A 176 17.15 2.03 -16.50
C ASP A 176 17.29 1.64 -17.98
N LEU A 177 18.14 2.41 -18.68
CA LEU A 177 18.44 2.24 -20.10
C LEU A 177 19.12 0.91 -20.41
N SER A 178 19.69 0.23 -19.42
CA SER A 178 20.36 -1.06 -19.59
C SER A 178 19.40 -2.16 -20.08
N SER A 179 18.10 -2.01 -19.78
CA SER A 179 17.05 -2.96 -20.15
C SER A 179 16.40 -2.67 -21.51
N PHE A 180 16.68 -1.51 -22.12
CA PHE A 180 15.99 -1.06 -23.32
C PHE A 180 16.60 -1.67 -24.60
N LYS A 181 16.03 -2.79 -25.07
CA LYS A 181 16.38 -3.40 -26.37
C LYS A 181 15.38 -3.01 -27.45
N VAL A 182 15.85 -2.28 -28.46
CA VAL A 182 15.08 -1.99 -29.68
C VAL A 182 15.43 -3.04 -30.74
N ASN A 183 14.48 -3.92 -31.06
CA ASN A 183 14.59 -4.79 -32.24
C ASN A 183 13.91 -4.10 -33.43
N LEU A 184 14.69 -3.45 -34.29
CA LEU A 184 14.19 -2.92 -35.56
C LEU A 184 14.13 -4.05 -36.59
N ARG A 185 12.94 -4.33 -37.12
CA ARG A 185 12.76 -5.23 -38.27
C ARG A 185 12.49 -4.36 -39.51
N VAL A 186 13.47 -4.26 -40.39
CA VAL A 186 13.33 -3.57 -41.67
C VAL A 186 12.72 -4.58 -42.66
N GLY A 187 11.48 -4.35 -43.07
CA GLY A 187 10.86 -5.10 -44.17
C GLY A 187 11.21 -4.41 -45.49
N PHE A 188 11.85 -5.15 -46.39
CA PHE A 188 12.05 -4.76 -47.79
C PHE A 188 10.96 -5.39 -48.64
#